data_AF-A0A968MSW9-F1
#
_entry.id   AF-A0A968MSW9-F1
#
_cell.length_a   1.000
_cell.length_b   1.000
_cell.length_c   1.000
_cell.angle_alpha   90.00
_cell.angle_beta   90.00
_cell.angle_gamma   90.00
#
_symmetry.space_group_name_H-M   'P 1'
#
loop_
_entity.id
_entity.type
_entity.pdbx_description
1 polymer ?
#
loop_
_entity_poly.entity_id
_entity_poly.type
_entity_poly.pdbx_seq_one_letter_code
_entity_poly.pdbx_strand_id
1 'polypeptide(L)'
;MINKRNYGIYRFNYTLSCKSKEYNGELLEEQLEYKEFNSKLYLNYHLLKNYFEYKAASTFKIHKITLDNAKNCVHVKFTQPIHPRRWKEAEINLIVNGKIIRDIKVNPLYDELEIYYPADNKQMQTINQENADQITVNIVNLVSIYKMPLDFGPPSGLFQYREFFTNEIKTGNLIPDSAFASKLVPLYQVDQKIDAEFWNTYNTFLRQPLKE
;
A
#
# COMPACT_ATOMS: atom_id res chain seq x y z
N MET A 1 34.64 -5.52 -37.90
CA MET A 1 35.44 -4.45 -37.27
C MET A 1 34.52 -3.27 -37.00
N ILE A 2 34.44 -2.78 -35.75
CA ILE A 2 33.57 -1.65 -35.36
C ILE A 2 34.37 -0.35 -35.47
N ASN A 3 33.82 0.65 -36.16
CA ASN A 3 34.43 1.96 -36.39
C ASN A 3 34.40 2.82 -35.10
N LYS A 4 35.54 3.41 -34.71
CA LYS A 4 35.67 4.29 -33.53
C LYS A 4 34.77 5.54 -33.56
N ARG A 5 34.31 5.99 -34.73
CA ARG A 5 33.36 7.11 -34.87
C ARG A 5 31.91 6.73 -34.56
N ASN A 6 31.55 5.46 -34.69
CA ASN A 6 30.19 4.94 -34.45
C ASN A 6 30.05 4.30 -33.06
N TYR A 7 31.09 4.41 -32.23
CA TYR A 7 31.07 4.05 -30.80
C TYR A 7 30.43 5.18 -29.95
N GLY A 8 29.68 6.08 -30.58
CA GLY A 8 28.86 7.05 -29.88
C GLY A 8 27.66 6.32 -29.29
N ILE A 9 27.75 5.90 -28.04
CA ILE A 9 26.56 5.55 -27.27
C ILE A 9 25.73 6.83 -27.17
N TYR A 10 24.55 6.85 -27.79
CA TYR A 10 23.65 7.99 -27.67
C TYR A 10 22.96 7.88 -26.31
N ARG A 11 23.27 8.82 -25.41
CA ARG A 11 22.73 8.85 -24.06
C ARG A 11 21.61 9.87 -23.96
N PHE A 12 20.53 9.47 -23.31
CA PHE A 12 19.42 10.32 -22.94
C PHE A 12 19.19 10.16 -21.44
N ASN A 13 19.25 11.27 -20.71
CA ASN A 13 18.97 11.30 -19.28
C ASN A 13 17.81 12.26 -19.04
N TYR A 14 16.82 11.80 -18.29
CA TYR A 14 15.66 12.58 -17.89
C TYR A 14 15.45 12.47 -16.39
N THR A 15 15.27 13.60 -15.73
CA THR A 15 14.97 13.65 -14.29
C THR A 15 13.75 14.52 -14.08
N LEU A 16 12.78 13.99 -13.34
CA LEU A 16 11.63 14.74 -12.86
C LEU A 16 11.77 14.92 -11.35
N SER A 17 11.79 16.17 -10.90
CA SER A 17 11.84 16.52 -9.49
C SER A 17 10.59 17.27 -9.06
N CYS A 18 10.19 17.08 -7.80
CA CYS A 18 9.07 17.77 -7.19
C CYS A 18 9.57 18.61 -6.01
N LYS A 19 9.00 19.82 -5.90
CA LYS A 19 9.22 20.71 -4.77
C LYS A 19 7.87 21.19 -4.26
N SER A 20 7.36 20.51 -3.23
CA SER A 20 6.14 20.85 -2.50
C SER A 20 6.45 21.03 -1.01
N LYS A 21 5.44 21.40 -0.22
CA LYS A 21 5.56 21.41 1.25
C LYS A 21 5.72 19.99 1.83
N GLU A 22 5.22 19.00 1.11
CA GLU A 22 5.10 17.61 1.56
C GLU A 22 6.30 16.77 1.11
N TYR A 23 6.90 17.11 -0.03
CA TYR A 23 8.05 16.41 -0.59
C TYR A 23 8.96 17.35 -1.37
N ASN A 24 10.27 17.18 -1.21
CA ASN A 24 11.29 17.88 -1.97
C ASN A 24 12.36 16.88 -2.41
N GLY A 25 12.31 16.44 -3.67
CA GLY A 25 13.20 15.41 -4.18
C GLY A 25 12.85 14.95 -5.60
N GLU A 26 13.53 13.89 -6.04
CA GLU A 26 13.32 13.28 -7.37
C GLU A 26 12.11 12.34 -7.34
N LEU A 27 11.24 12.46 -8.34
CA LEU A 27 10.12 11.53 -8.57
C LEU A 27 10.49 10.44 -9.56
N LEU A 28 11.28 10.79 -10.57
CA LEU A 28 11.66 9.90 -11.66
C LEU A 28 13.05 10.24 -12.14
N GLU A 29 13.83 9.21 -12.42
CA GLU A 29 15.06 9.30 -13.20
C GLU A 29 15.02 8.19 -14.24
N GLU A 30 15.25 8.56 -15.49
CA GLU A 30 15.32 7.66 -16.64
C GLU A 30 16.63 7.91 -17.37
N GLN A 31 17.41 6.85 -17.56
CA GLN A 31 18.65 6.87 -18.33
C GLN A 31 18.55 5.84 -19.44
N LEU A 32 18.65 6.29 -20.69
CA LEU A 32 18.62 5.46 -21.87
C LEU A 32 19.96 5.57 -22.59
N GLU A 33 20.53 4.44 -22.97
CA GLU A 33 21.65 4.40 -23.89
C GLU A 33 21.22 3.68 -25.17
N TYR A 34 21.57 4.23 -26.33
CA TYR A 34 21.34 3.61 -27.63
C TYR A 34 22.66 3.30 -28.32
N LYS A 35 22.66 2.22 -29.09
CA LYS A 35 23.76 1.78 -29.95
C LYS A 35 23.34 1.83 -31.41
N GLU A 36 24.18 2.42 -32.25
CA GLU A 36 23.96 2.41 -33.70
C GLU A 36 24.36 1.06 -34.31
N PHE A 37 23.49 0.51 -35.16
CA PHE A 37 23.75 -0.67 -35.97
C PHE A 37 23.02 -0.58 -37.32
N ASN A 38 23.73 -0.73 -38.44
CA ASN A 38 23.19 -0.57 -39.80
C ASN A 38 22.34 0.71 -39.98
N SER A 39 22.87 1.85 -39.52
CA SER A 39 22.20 3.17 -39.59
C SER A 39 20.86 3.25 -38.85
N LYS A 40 20.62 2.36 -37.89
CA LYS A 40 19.48 2.39 -36.96
C LYS A 40 19.97 2.44 -35.52
N LEU A 41 19.25 3.14 -34.65
CA LEU A 41 19.51 3.17 -33.22
C LEU A 41 18.69 2.10 -32.52
N TYR A 42 19.35 1.31 -31.69
CA TYR A 42 18.71 0.30 -30.84
C TYR A 42 18.97 0.67 -29.40
N LEU A 43 17.93 0.57 -28.56
CA LEU A 43 18.10 0.69 -27.12
C LEU A 43 19.13 -0.34 -26.68
N ASN A 44 20.16 0.09 -25.96
CA ASN A 44 21.27 -0.70 -25.44
C ASN A 44 21.10 -0.93 -23.93
N TYR A 45 20.72 0.15 -23.22
CA TYR A 45 20.56 0.17 -21.77
C TYR A 45 19.37 1.06 -21.40
N HIS A 46 18.64 0.66 -20.37
CA HIS A 46 17.60 1.47 -19.74
C HIS A 46 17.66 1.29 -18.23
N LEU A 47 17.89 2.40 -17.51
CA LEU A 47 17.72 2.50 -16.07
C LEU A 47 16.53 3.40 -15.76
N LEU A 48 15.66 2.89 -14.90
CA LEU A 48 14.50 3.59 -14.39
C LEU A 48 14.56 3.59 -12.87
N LYS A 49 14.46 4.77 -12.26
CA LYS A 49 14.31 4.95 -10.82
C LYS A 49 13.05 5.77 -10.59
N ASN A 50 12.06 5.18 -9.94
CA ASN A 50 10.80 5.86 -9.65
C ASN A 50 10.56 5.91 -8.14
N TYR A 51 10.18 7.09 -7.64
CA TYR A 51 9.73 7.31 -6.28
C TYR A 51 8.25 6.93 -6.16
N PHE A 52 7.89 6.31 -5.04
CA PHE A 52 6.50 6.09 -4.67
C PHE A 52 6.35 6.17 -3.15
N GLU A 53 5.18 6.61 -2.71
CA GLU A 53 4.81 6.63 -1.31
C GLU A 53 3.84 5.50 -1.03
N TYR A 54 4.12 4.75 0.02
CA TYR A 54 3.17 3.81 0.59
C TYR A 54 2.83 4.24 2.01
N LYS A 55 1.60 3.93 2.44
CA LYS A 55 1.23 4.09 3.84
C LYS A 55 1.85 2.95 4.62
N ALA A 56 2.81 3.25 5.49
CA ALA A 56 3.35 2.26 6.41
C ALA A 56 2.23 1.73 7.32
N ALA A 57 2.41 0.51 7.82
CA ALA A 57 1.49 -0.03 8.81
C ALA A 57 1.46 0.88 10.04
N SER A 58 0.27 1.26 10.50
CA SER A 58 0.15 2.06 11.72
C SER A 58 0.63 1.28 12.94
N THR A 59 1.33 1.97 13.84
CA THR A 59 1.65 1.49 15.18
C THR A 59 0.52 1.80 16.17
N PHE A 60 -0.39 2.71 15.82
CA PHE A 60 -1.58 3.05 16.61
C PHE A 60 -2.81 2.38 16.00
N LYS A 61 -3.32 1.36 16.68
CA LYS A 61 -4.42 0.49 16.24
C LYS A 61 -5.32 0.15 17.41
N ILE A 62 -6.53 -0.33 17.10
CA ILE A 62 -7.33 -1.06 18.08
C ILE A 62 -6.64 -2.40 18.35
N HIS A 63 -6.26 -2.62 19.61
CA HIS A 63 -5.61 -3.85 20.06
C HIS A 63 -6.63 -4.95 20.35
N LYS A 64 -7.72 -4.59 21.05
CA LYS A 64 -8.73 -5.55 21.48
C LYS A 64 -10.09 -4.87 21.66
N ILE A 65 -11.15 -5.59 21.32
CA ILE A 65 -12.53 -5.23 21.64
C ILE A 65 -13.10 -6.34 22.52
N THR A 66 -13.72 -5.99 23.65
CA THR A 66 -14.36 -6.94 24.56
C THR A 66 -15.72 -6.45 25.01
N LEU A 67 -16.66 -7.39 25.17
CA LEU A 67 -18.02 -7.12 25.61
C LEU A 67 -18.18 -7.41 27.11
N ASP A 68 -18.70 -6.44 27.85
CA ASP A 68 -19.17 -6.59 29.23
C ASP A 68 -20.70 -6.48 29.25
N ASN A 69 -21.37 -7.63 29.21
CA ASN A 69 -22.82 -7.73 29.25
C ASN A 69 -23.42 -7.28 30.59
N ALA A 70 -22.68 -7.41 31.70
CA ALA A 70 -23.19 -7.02 33.00
C ALA A 70 -23.35 -5.50 33.11
N LYS A 71 -22.48 -4.75 32.42
CA LYS A 71 -22.49 -3.29 32.39
C LYS A 71 -23.12 -2.68 31.13
N ASN A 72 -23.60 -3.50 30.19
CA ASN A 72 -24.00 -3.06 28.86
C ASN A 72 -22.92 -2.18 28.20
N CYS A 73 -21.68 -2.67 28.20
CA CYS A 73 -20.50 -1.91 27.80
C CYS A 73 -19.64 -2.69 26.79
N VAL A 74 -19.11 -1.98 25.80
CA VAL A 74 -18.03 -2.46 24.92
C VAL A 74 -16.74 -1.73 25.31
N HIS A 75 -15.73 -2.51 25.68
CA HIS A 75 -14.39 -2.01 25.97
C HIS A 75 -13.52 -2.11 24.73
N VAL A 76 -12.88 -1.02 24.36
CA VAL A 76 -11.93 -0.95 23.24
C VAL A 76 -10.57 -0.55 23.80
N LYS A 77 -9.58 -1.41 23.62
CA LYS A 77 -8.19 -1.17 24.02
C LYS A 77 -7.36 -0.80 22.81
N PHE A 78 -6.51 0.21 22.94
CA PHE A 78 -5.62 0.65 21.88
C PHE A 78 -4.18 0.20 22.11
N THR A 79 -3.38 0.17 21.05
CA THR A 79 -1.93 -0.12 21.15
C THR A 79 -1.12 1.06 21.69
N GLN A 80 -1.69 2.26 21.72
CA GLN A 80 -1.03 3.47 22.22
C GLN A 80 -2.01 4.34 23.02
N PRO A 81 -1.52 5.12 23.99
CA PRO A 81 -2.34 6.05 24.74
C PRO A 81 -2.79 7.25 23.91
N ILE A 82 -3.88 7.87 24.37
CA ILE A 82 -4.61 8.95 23.73
C ILE A 82 -4.68 10.14 24.70
N HIS A 83 -4.38 11.33 24.20
CA HIS A 83 -4.49 12.53 25.02
C HIS A 83 -5.98 12.86 25.25
N PRO A 84 -6.43 13.14 26.50
CA PRO A 84 -7.85 13.36 26.79
C PRO A 84 -8.57 14.39 25.88
N ARG A 85 -7.83 15.41 25.44
CA ARG A 85 -8.36 16.45 24.52
C ARG A 85 -8.68 15.93 23.11
N ARG A 86 -8.02 14.88 22.64
CA ARG A 86 -8.19 14.33 21.28
C ARG A 86 -9.50 13.58 21.09
N TRP A 87 -10.12 13.12 22.18
CA TRP A 87 -11.42 12.48 22.14
C TRP A 87 -12.54 13.39 21.64
N LYS A 88 -12.38 14.71 21.75
CA LYS A 88 -13.37 15.70 21.25
C LYS A 88 -13.42 15.77 19.73
N GLU A 89 -12.36 15.36 19.05
CA GLU A 89 -12.25 15.37 17.58
C GLU A 89 -12.71 14.02 16.99
N ALA A 90 -12.82 12.99 17.83
CA ALA A 90 -13.09 11.63 17.39
C ALA A 90 -14.58 11.40 17.15
N GLU A 91 -14.89 10.76 16.02
CA GLU A 91 -16.24 10.26 15.72
C GLU A 91 -16.27 8.76 15.99
N ILE A 92 -17.16 8.32 16.88
CA ILE A 92 -17.21 6.94 17.36
C ILE A 92 -18.57 6.35 17.02
N ASN A 93 -18.56 5.25 16.28
CA ASN A 93 -19.76 4.49 15.94
C ASN A 93 -19.60 3.05 16.42
N LEU A 94 -20.54 2.60 17.24
CA LEU A 94 -20.71 1.19 17.55
C LEU A 94 -21.62 0.57 16.50
N ILE A 95 -21.15 -0.51 15.87
CA ILE A 95 -21.85 -1.20 14.79
C ILE A 95 -22.02 -2.66 15.18
N VAL A 96 -23.24 -3.18 15.03
CA VAL A 96 -23.54 -4.60 15.23
C VAL A 96 -24.31 -5.11 14.03
N ASN A 97 -23.84 -6.21 13.43
CA ASN A 97 -24.45 -6.80 12.23
C ASN A 97 -24.66 -5.76 11.11
N GLY A 98 -23.66 -4.89 10.93
CA GLY A 98 -23.68 -3.83 9.92
C GLY A 98 -24.59 -2.64 10.24
N LYS A 99 -25.26 -2.60 11.40
CA LYS A 99 -26.16 -1.51 11.81
C LYS A 99 -25.56 -0.69 12.94
N ILE A 100 -25.67 0.64 12.83
CA ILE A 100 -25.18 1.57 13.85
C ILE A 100 -26.11 1.53 15.07
N ILE A 101 -25.53 1.36 16.25
CA ILE A 101 -26.20 1.48 17.54
C ILE A 101 -26.28 2.97 17.91
N ARG A 102 -27.50 3.45 18.15
CA ARG A 102 -27.78 4.84 18.55
C ARG A 102 -27.75 4.99 20.08
N ASP A 103 -27.71 6.24 20.52
CA ASP A 103 -27.80 6.64 21.94
C ASP A 103 -26.70 6.02 22.81
N ILE A 104 -25.51 5.83 22.21
CA ILE A 104 -24.34 5.36 22.93
C ILE A 104 -23.78 6.48 23.82
N LYS A 105 -23.29 6.09 25.00
CA LYS A 105 -22.50 6.96 25.86
C LYS A 105 -21.06 6.50 25.85
N VAL A 106 -20.17 7.41 25.51
CA VAL A 106 -18.74 7.14 25.41
C VAL A 106 -18.03 7.67 26.66
N ASN A 107 -17.22 6.83 27.28
CA ASN A 107 -16.34 7.20 28.38
C ASN A 107 -14.86 6.96 27.97
N PRO A 108 -14.14 8.01 27.58
CA PRO A 108 -12.75 7.89 27.19
C PRO A 108 -11.81 7.72 28.38
N LEU A 109 -10.86 6.80 28.27
CA LEU A 109 -9.77 6.58 29.22
C LEU A 109 -8.41 6.87 28.55
N TYR A 110 -7.32 6.56 29.24
CA TYR A 110 -5.96 6.88 28.78
C TYR A 110 -5.54 6.08 27.54
N ASP A 111 -5.72 4.76 27.56
CA ASP A 111 -5.40 3.82 26.48
C ASP A 111 -6.60 2.93 26.10
N GLU A 112 -7.78 3.30 26.61
CA GLU A 112 -9.01 2.53 26.49
C GLU A 112 -10.20 3.45 26.24
N LEU A 113 -11.28 2.86 25.73
CA LEU A 113 -12.56 3.50 25.49
C LEU A 113 -13.67 2.57 25.94
N GLU A 114 -14.57 3.08 26.75
CA GLU A 114 -15.80 2.37 27.11
C GLU A 114 -16.97 2.96 26.34
N ILE A 115 -17.75 2.09 25.68
CA ILE A 115 -18.93 2.46 24.94
C ILE A 115 -20.13 1.78 25.59
N TYR A 116 -20.92 2.55 26.33
CA TYR A 116 -22.14 2.10 26.97
C TYR A 116 -23.30 2.20 25.98
N TYR A 117 -24.10 1.14 25.89
CA TYR A 117 -25.27 1.06 25.03
C TYR A 117 -26.56 0.89 25.84
N PRO A 118 -27.74 1.28 25.30
CA PRO A 118 -29.01 1.10 25.98
C PRO A 118 -29.32 -0.39 26.24
N ALA A 119 -29.76 -0.72 27.46
CA ALA A 119 -30.06 -2.10 27.86
C ALA A 119 -31.24 -2.72 27.08
N ASP A 120 -32.15 -1.89 26.56
CA ASP A 120 -33.30 -2.26 25.74
C ASP A 120 -32.96 -2.36 24.24
N ASN A 121 -31.70 -2.16 23.86
CA ASN A 121 -31.28 -2.27 22.47
C ASN A 121 -31.37 -3.73 21.97
N LYS A 122 -32.37 -3.99 21.11
CA LYS A 122 -32.66 -5.33 20.55
C LYS A 122 -31.48 -5.97 19.81
N GLN A 123 -30.59 -5.18 19.19
CA GLN A 123 -29.44 -5.74 18.47
C GLN A 123 -28.39 -6.23 19.45
N MET A 124 -28.06 -5.43 20.47
CA MET A 124 -27.11 -5.82 21.50
C MET A 124 -27.59 -7.02 22.34
N GLN A 125 -28.89 -7.16 22.57
CA GLN A 125 -29.46 -8.32 23.28
C GLN A 125 -29.21 -9.67 22.58
N THR A 126 -28.95 -9.65 21.27
CA THR A 126 -28.61 -10.87 20.51
C THR A 126 -27.12 -11.22 20.57
N ILE A 127 -26.29 -10.32 21.11
CA ILE A 127 -24.85 -10.48 21.19
C ILE A 127 -24.44 -11.05 22.56
N ASN A 128 -23.54 -12.02 22.53
CA ASN A 128 -22.92 -12.68 23.66
C ASN A 128 -21.42 -12.89 23.39
N GLN A 129 -20.73 -13.66 24.23
CA GLN A 129 -19.30 -13.90 24.06
C GLN A 129 -18.97 -14.76 22.83
N GLU A 130 -19.90 -15.59 22.35
CA GLU A 130 -19.69 -16.52 21.24
C GLU A 130 -19.80 -15.83 19.86
N ASN A 131 -20.52 -14.71 19.78
CA ASN A 131 -20.73 -13.94 18.54
C ASN A 131 -20.26 -12.48 18.65
N ALA A 132 -19.34 -12.20 19.57
CA ALA A 132 -18.78 -10.86 19.79
C ALA A 132 -18.01 -10.32 18.56
N ASP A 133 -17.63 -11.18 17.62
CA ASP A 133 -17.02 -10.82 16.33
C ASP A 133 -17.95 -9.99 15.43
N GLN A 134 -19.27 -10.03 15.68
CA GLN A 134 -20.26 -9.19 15.00
C GLN A 134 -20.23 -7.72 15.46
N ILE A 135 -19.51 -7.42 16.55
CA ILE A 135 -19.30 -6.06 17.04
C ILE A 135 -18.14 -5.43 16.27
N THR A 136 -18.42 -4.30 15.63
CA THR A 136 -17.40 -3.44 15.04
C THR A 136 -17.46 -2.07 15.70
N VAL A 137 -16.30 -1.52 16.05
CA VAL A 137 -16.20 -0.12 16.49
C VAL A 137 -15.46 0.65 15.42
N ASN A 138 -16.15 1.58 14.78
CA ASN A 138 -15.54 2.49 13.82
C ASN A 138 -15.20 3.80 14.54
N ILE A 139 -13.93 4.20 14.48
CA ILE A 139 -13.44 5.43 15.08
C ILE A 139 -12.69 6.23 14.03
N VAL A 140 -13.13 7.47 13.80
CA VAL A 140 -12.52 8.38 12.82
C VAL A 140 -11.94 9.58 13.56
N ASN A 141 -10.91 10.20 12.97
CA ASN A 141 -10.24 11.42 13.48
C ASN A 141 -9.60 11.27 14.88
N LEU A 142 -9.32 10.04 15.31
CA LEU A 142 -8.60 9.78 16.55
C LEU A 142 -7.08 9.77 16.32
N VAL A 143 -6.36 10.46 17.20
CA VAL A 143 -4.89 10.61 17.14
C VAL A 143 -4.28 10.28 18.49
N SER A 144 -3.19 9.50 18.51
CA SER A 144 -2.46 9.14 19.72
C SER A 144 -1.71 10.32 20.34
N ILE A 145 -1.16 10.16 21.56
CA ILE A 145 -0.28 11.17 22.17
C ILE A 145 0.96 11.48 21.30
N TYR A 146 1.38 10.54 20.45
CA TYR A 146 2.52 10.67 19.54
C TYR A 146 2.16 11.29 18.19
N LYS A 147 0.95 11.86 18.06
CA LYS A 147 0.44 12.44 16.81
C LYS A 147 0.27 11.43 15.68
N MET A 148 0.11 10.13 16.00
CA MET A 148 -0.18 9.10 14.99
C MET A 148 -1.70 8.92 14.84
N PRO A 149 -2.24 8.97 13.62
CA PRO A 149 -3.66 8.67 13.38
C PRO A 149 -3.96 7.17 13.55
N LEU A 150 -5.17 6.86 14.02
CA LEU A 150 -5.63 5.47 14.20
C LEU A 150 -5.62 4.74 12.85
N ASP A 151 -5.03 3.55 12.79
CA ASP A 151 -4.91 2.68 11.62
C ASP A 151 -4.13 3.24 10.42
N PHE A 152 -3.71 4.52 10.46
CA PHE A 152 -2.90 5.16 9.44
C PHE A 152 -1.47 5.40 9.93
N GLY A 153 -0.49 4.74 9.31
CA GLY A 153 0.91 5.05 9.51
C GLY A 153 1.35 6.28 8.71
N PRO A 154 2.50 6.88 9.04
CA PRO A 154 3.07 7.94 8.23
C PRO A 154 3.37 7.42 6.81
N PRO A 155 3.27 8.27 5.77
CA PRO A 155 3.75 7.92 4.46
C PRO A 155 5.25 7.62 4.54
N SER A 156 5.66 6.54 3.89
CA SER A 156 7.07 6.18 3.75
C SER A 156 7.41 6.17 2.26
N GLY A 157 8.42 6.95 1.91
CA GLY A 157 8.92 7.06 0.55
C GLY A 157 9.87 5.91 0.23
N LEU A 158 9.71 5.32 -0.95
CA LEU A 158 10.59 4.29 -1.49
C LEU A 158 10.98 4.63 -2.92
N PHE A 159 12.13 4.12 -3.34
CA PHE A 159 12.54 4.11 -4.74
C PHE A 159 12.49 2.69 -5.27
N GLN A 160 11.89 2.51 -6.44
CA GLN A 160 12.02 1.30 -7.23
C GLN A 160 13.05 1.56 -8.31
N TYR A 161 14.03 0.67 -8.37
CA TYR A 161 15.07 0.67 -9.40
C TYR A 161 14.79 -0.49 -10.35
N ARG A 162 14.80 -0.21 -11.65
CA ARG A 162 14.75 -1.20 -12.71
C ARG A 162 15.89 -0.92 -13.67
N GLU A 163 16.65 -1.95 -13.98
CA GLU A 163 17.76 -1.89 -14.91
C GLU A 163 17.57 -2.96 -15.98
N PHE A 164 17.65 -2.56 -17.24
CA PHE A 164 17.48 -3.43 -18.39
C PHE A 164 18.71 -3.32 -19.29
N PHE A 165 19.34 -4.46 -19.53
CA PHE A 165 20.34 -4.62 -20.59
C PHE A 165 19.64 -5.24 -21.78
N THR A 166 19.80 -4.63 -22.95
CA THR A 166 19.27 -5.24 -24.19
C THR A 166 20.29 -6.25 -24.73
N ASN A 167 19.77 -7.40 -25.16
CA ASN A 167 20.59 -8.50 -25.67
C ASN A 167 21.20 -8.17 -27.05
N GLU A 168 22.22 -8.96 -27.40
CA GLU A 168 22.93 -8.92 -28.67
C GLU A 168 22.01 -8.81 -29.90
N ILE A 169 22.26 -7.83 -30.76
CA ILE A 169 21.54 -7.64 -32.03
C ILE A 169 21.94 -8.77 -32.99
N LYS A 170 21.13 -9.82 -33.07
CA LYS A 170 21.28 -10.88 -34.07
C LYS A 170 20.47 -10.53 -35.31
N THR A 171 21.14 -10.07 -36.36
CA THR A 171 20.50 -9.80 -37.68
C THR A 171 20.45 -11.01 -38.60
N GLY A 172 20.53 -12.21 -38.05
CA GLY A 172 20.41 -13.47 -38.76
C GLY A 172 19.70 -14.48 -37.88
N ASN A 173 18.64 -15.07 -38.44
CA ASN A 173 17.63 -15.93 -37.82
C ASN A 173 16.52 -15.15 -37.09
N LEU A 174 15.35 -15.10 -37.74
CA LEU A 174 14.07 -14.86 -37.08
C LEU A 174 14.02 -15.75 -35.83
N ILE A 175 13.83 -15.14 -34.67
CA ILE A 175 13.37 -15.87 -33.49
C ILE A 175 12.09 -16.60 -33.98
N PRO A 176 12.02 -17.94 -33.93
CA PRO A 176 10.83 -18.64 -34.43
C PRO A 176 9.61 -18.16 -33.65
N ASP A 177 8.46 -18.04 -34.32
CA ASP A 177 7.22 -17.51 -33.71
C ASP A 177 6.84 -18.23 -32.40
N SER A 178 7.26 -19.50 -32.26
CA SER A 178 7.11 -20.31 -31.05
C SER A 178 7.83 -19.78 -29.81
N ALA A 179 8.78 -18.86 -29.96
CA ALA A 179 9.53 -18.25 -28.86
C ALA A 179 8.95 -16.88 -28.42
N PHE A 180 7.82 -16.45 -29.01
CA PHE A 180 7.10 -15.26 -28.58
C PHE A 180 5.84 -15.61 -27.80
N ALA A 181 5.66 -14.95 -26.67
CA ALA A 181 4.43 -14.96 -25.90
C ALA A 181 3.32 -14.23 -26.66
N SER A 182 2.12 -14.83 -26.74
CA SER A 182 0.95 -14.13 -27.26
C SER A 182 0.63 -12.91 -26.39
N LYS A 183 0.43 -11.74 -27.02
CA LYS A 183 0.01 -10.50 -26.33
C LYS A 183 -1.37 -10.60 -25.67
N LEU A 184 -2.15 -11.61 -26.03
CA LEU A 184 -3.47 -11.88 -25.46
C LEU A 184 -3.39 -12.70 -24.17
N VAL A 185 -2.21 -13.24 -23.85
CA VAL A 185 -1.98 -14.07 -22.66
C VAL A 185 -1.11 -13.26 -21.69
N PRO A 186 -1.56 -13.05 -20.45
CA PRO A 186 -0.74 -12.39 -19.44
C PRO A 186 0.61 -13.11 -19.25
N LEU A 187 1.70 -12.36 -19.17
CA LEU A 187 3.08 -12.90 -19.07
C LEU A 187 3.27 -13.92 -17.94
N TYR A 188 2.55 -13.81 -16.82
CA TYR A 188 2.62 -14.77 -15.70
C TYR A 188 2.03 -16.16 -16.02
N GLN A 189 1.32 -16.28 -17.14
CA GLN A 189 0.76 -17.53 -17.67
C GLN A 189 1.59 -18.09 -18.82
N VAL A 190 2.50 -17.30 -19.40
CA VAL A 190 3.37 -17.74 -20.48
C VAL A 190 4.67 -18.26 -19.88
N ASP A 191 4.95 -19.55 -20.10
CA ASP A 191 6.10 -20.27 -19.54
C ASP A 191 6.22 -20.19 -18.01
N GLN A 192 5.19 -20.69 -17.30
CA GLN A 192 5.31 -20.97 -15.87
C GLN A 192 6.45 -21.98 -15.60
N LYS A 193 7.68 -21.47 -15.43
CA LYS A 193 8.56 -22.05 -14.41
C LYS A 193 7.98 -21.61 -13.09
N ILE A 194 7.30 -22.53 -12.44
CA ILE A 194 6.66 -22.35 -11.14
C ILE A 194 7.78 -22.16 -10.11
N ASP A 195 8.26 -20.93 -9.97
CA ASP A 195 8.73 -20.46 -8.69
C ASP A 195 7.54 -19.78 -8.01
N ALA A 196 6.87 -20.55 -7.16
CA ALA A 196 5.67 -20.10 -6.45
C ALA A 196 5.98 -18.92 -5.51
N GLU A 197 7.23 -18.76 -5.07
CA GLU A 197 7.64 -17.64 -4.21
C GLU A 197 7.88 -16.36 -5.00
N PHE A 198 8.41 -16.45 -6.22
CA PHE A 198 8.68 -15.28 -7.07
C PHE A 198 7.40 -14.47 -7.32
N TRP A 199 6.32 -15.13 -7.74
CA TRP A 199 5.06 -14.45 -8.03
C TRP A 199 4.33 -13.96 -6.78
N ASN A 200 4.44 -14.65 -5.65
CA ASN A 200 3.90 -14.15 -4.38
C ASN A 200 4.60 -12.85 -3.97
N THR A 201 5.92 -12.80 -4.11
CA THR A 201 6.72 -11.61 -3.79
C THR A 201 6.43 -10.49 -4.78
N TYR A 202 6.43 -10.77 -6.09
CA TYR A 202 6.17 -9.78 -7.14
C TYR A 202 4.74 -9.20 -7.10
N ASN A 203 3.73 -10.05 -6.88
CA ASN A 203 2.33 -9.61 -6.78
C ASN A 203 2.03 -8.81 -5.51
N THR A 204 2.82 -8.97 -4.44
CA THR A 204 2.69 -8.14 -3.23
C THR A 204 2.97 -6.67 -3.55
N PHE A 205 3.89 -6.40 -4.49
CA PHE A 205 4.22 -5.03 -4.91
C PHE A 205 3.25 -4.47 -5.97
N LEU A 206 2.70 -5.31 -6.86
CA LEU A 206 1.76 -4.88 -7.90
C LEU A 206 0.31 -4.71 -7.44
N ARG A 207 -0.10 -5.35 -6.33
CA ARG A 207 -1.46 -5.22 -5.76
C ARG A 207 -1.66 -3.95 -4.96
N GLN A 208 -0.66 -3.08 -4.85
CA GLN A 208 -0.89 -1.72 -4.38
C GLN A 208 -1.56 -0.95 -5.52
N PRO A 209 -2.82 -0.50 -5.37
CA PRO A 209 -3.46 0.28 -6.41
C PRO A 209 -2.62 1.53 -6.66
N LEU A 210 -2.16 1.69 -7.90
CA LEU A 210 -1.78 3.01 -8.41
C LEU A 210 -3.04 3.85 -8.27
N LYS A 211 -3.03 4.78 -7.32
CA LYS A 211 -4.16 5.69 -7.11
C LYS A 211 -4.47 6.45 -8.40
N GLU A 212 -5.74 6.43 -8.77
CA GLU A 212 -6.37 7.47 -9.60
C GLU A 212 -6.31 8.84 -8.90
#